data_AF-A0A9E5ZNI0-F1
#
_entry.id   AF-A0A9E5ZNI0-F1
#
_cell.length_a   1.000
_cell.length_b   1.000
_cell.length_c   1.000
_cell.angle_alpha   90.00
_cell.angle_beta   90.00
_cell.angle_gamma   90.00
#
_symmetry.space_group_name_H-M   'P 1'
#
loop_
_entity.id
_entity.type
_entity.pdbx_description
1 polymer ?
#
loop_
_entity_poly.entity_id
_entity_poly.type
_entity_poly.pdbx_seq_one_letter_code
_entity_poly.pdbx_strand_id
1 'polypeptide(L)'
;MGTESYKKSYRHLIQALVYNNVKVDSEYYNLGVLHKEQKQYGKAIKMFQKALSENKYNNKAKFEQVLCADNYYKTNESKLELYQEYKLYFEGENKRNDEIVNSRISHFKELIHLEGSTKQVQK
;
A
#
# COMPACT_ATOMS: atom_id res chain seq x y z
N MET A 1 25.93 0.90 15.67
CA MET A 1 26.12 1.54 14.35
C MET A 1 25.92 0.54 13.20
N GLY A 2 24.79 -0.20 13.17
CA GLY A 2 24.55 -1.26 12.15
C GLY A 2 23.42 -0.97 11.16
N THR A 3 22.56 0.02 11.45
CA THR A 3 21.35 0.31 10.67
C THR A 3 21.62 1.25 9.48
N GLU A 4 22.63 2.12 9.58
CA GLU A 4 23.03 3.07 8.52
C GLU A 4 23.64 2.35 7.30
N SER A 5 24.54 1.40 7.54
CA SER A 5 25.20 0.60 6.48
C SER A 5 24.22 -0.32 5.76
N TYR A 6 23.21 -0.85 6.47
CA TYR A 6 22.16 -1.67 5.87
C TYR A 6 21.30 -0.85 4.90
N LYS A 7 20.85 0.35 5.30
CA LYS A 7 20.08 1.26 4.45
C LYS A 7 20.85 1.70 3.21
N LYS A 8 22.16 1.97 3.35
CA LYS A 8 23.03 2.36 2.23
C LYS A 8 23.26 1.19 1.25
N SER A 9 23.55 -0.01 1.77
CA SER A 9 23.71 -1.22 0.96
C SER A 9 22.43 -1.57 0.19
N TYR A 10 21.29 -1.46 0.87
CA TYR A 10 19.97 -1.63 0.28
C TYR A 10 19.75 -0.64 -0.87
N ARG A 11 20.03 0.66 -0.68
CA ARG A 11 19.91 1.68 -1.73
C ARG A 11 20.78 1.36 -2.96
N HIS A 12 22.02 0.93 -2.76
CA HIS A 12 22.92 0.56 -3.86
C HIS A 12 22.45 -0.70 -4.61
N LEU A 13 21.92 -1.69 -3.89
CA LEU A 13 21.30 -2.88 -4.50
C LEU A 13 20.09 -2.51 -5.36
N ILE A 14 19.29 -1.53 -4.94
CA ILE A 14 18.13 -1.06 -5.72
C ILE A 14 18.54 -0.26 -6.94
N GLN A 15 19.54 0.61 -6.80
CA GLN A 15 20.07 1.33 -7.95
C GLN A 15 20.62 0.38 -9.01
N ALA A 16 21.28 -0.71 -8.60
CA ALA A 16 21.77 -1.75 -9.51
C ALA A 16 20.64 -2.53 -10.20
N LEU A 17 19.52 -2.78 -9.51
CA LEU A 17 18.35 -3.45 -10.08
C LEU A 17 17.57 -2.55 -11.06
N VAL A 18 17.48 -1.24 -10.78
CA VAL A 18 16.75 -0.26 -11.61
C VAL A 18 17.41 -0.02 -12.98
N TYR A 19 18.70 -0.28 -13.12
CA TYR A 19 19.46 0.11 -14.32
C TYR A 19 19.34 -0.88 -15.50
N ASN A 20 18.86 -2.10 -15.28
CA ASN A 20 19.13 -3.21 -16.21
C ASN A 20 17.96 -3.78 -17.03
N ASN A 21 16.71 -3.31 -16.94
CA ASN A 21 15.66 -3.82 -17.84
C ASN A 21 14.44 -2.91 -17.93
N VAL A 22 13.73 -3.01 -19.05
CA VAL A 22 12.37 -2.49 -19.32
C VAL A 22 11.56 -2.37 -18.01
N LYS A 23 10.95 -1.21 -17.74
CA LYS A 23 10.29 -0.94 -16.45
C LYS A 23 8.97 -1.70 -16.31
N VAL A 24 9.01 -3.03 -16.28
CA VAL A 24 7.87 -3.96 -16.18
C VAL A 24 6.90 -3.57 -15.07
N ASP A 25 7.40 -2.93 -14.00
CA ASP A 25 6.58 -2.40 -12.91
C ASP A 25 5.61 -1.29 -13.37
N SER A 26 6.02 -0.47 -14.34
CA SER A 26 5.22 0.62 -14.90
C SER A 26 4.07 0.14 -15.77
N GLU A 27 4.25 -0.93 -16.56
CA GLU A 27 3.16 -1.53 -17.34
C GLU A 27 2.13 -2.18 -16.41
N TYR A 28 2.59 -2.94 -15.41
CA TYR A 28 1.68 -3.50 -14.40
C TYR A 28 0.96 -2.41 -13.59
N TYR A 29 1.65 -1.33 -13.25
CA TYR A 29 1.02 -0.17 -12.62
C TYR A 29 -0.11 0.41 -13.48
N ASN A 30 0.16 0.67 -14.77
CA ASN A 30 -0.83 1.23 -15.69
C ASN A 30 -2.04 0.30 -15.87
N LEU A 31 -1.82 -1.02 -15.97
CA LEU A 31 -2.90 -2.00 -16.00
C LEU A 31 -3.72 -2.00 -14.69
N GLY A 32 -3.06 -1.82 -13.55
CA GLY A 32 -3.73 -1.67 -12.26
C GLY A 32 -4.63 -0.44 -12.22
N VAL A 33 -4.15 0.70 -12.72
CA VAL A 33 -4.92 1.95 -12.84
C VAL A 33 -6.14 1.74 -13.75
N LEU A 34 -5.97 1.12 -14.92
CA LEU A 34 -7.07 0.84 -15.84
C LEU A 34 -8.15 -0.05 -15.19
N HIS A 35 -7.76 -1.11 -14.49
CA HIS A 35 -8.72 -1.95 -13.77
C HIS A 35 -9.40 -1.21 -12.61
N LYS A 36 -8.69 -0.31 -11.92
CA LYS A 36 -9.25 0.54 -10.85
C LYS A 36 -10.32 1.49 -11.43
N GLU A 37 -10.06 2.12 -12.57
CA GLU A 37 -11.02 2.99 -13.27
C GLU A 37 -12.29 2.21 -13.69
N GLN A 38 -12.12 0.95 -14.09
CA GLN A 38 -13.23 0.03 -14.37
C GLN A 38 -13.92 -0.53 -13.10
N LYS A 39 -13.54 -0.06 -11.90
CA LYS A 39 -14.01 -0.54 -10.59
C LYS A 39 -13.76 -2.03 -10.34
N GLN A 40 -12.82 -2.63 -11.07
CA GLN A 40 -12.39 -4.02 -10.92
C GLN A 40 -11.27 -4.11 -9.88
N TYR A 41 -11.56 -3.70 -8.63
CA TYR A 41 -10.57 -3.51 -7.57
C TYR A 41 -9.72 -4.75 -7.28
N GLY A 42 -10.31 -5.95 -7.34
CA GLY A 42 -9.56 -7.20 -7.16
C GLY A 42 -8.52 -7.44 -8.26
N LYS A 43 -8.81 -7.07 -9.51
CA LYS A 43 -7.82 -7.15 -10.61
C LYS A 43 -6.78 -6.04 -10.50
N ALA A 44 -7.20 -4.84 -10.10
CA ALA A 44 -6.30 -3.71 -9.86
C ALA A 44 -5.24 -4.06 -8.81
N ILE A 45 -5.66 -4.60 -7.66
CA ILE A 45 -4.76 -5.04 -6.59
C ILE A 45 -3.76 -6.09 -7.11
N LYS A 46 -4.22 -7.07 -7.89
CA LYS A 46 -3.33 -8.09 -8.48
C LYS A 46 -2.27 -7.47 -9.39
N MET A 47 -2.63 -6.47 -10.20
CA MET A 47 -1.66 -5.80 -11.08
C MET A 47 -0.68 -4.94 -10.28
N PHE A 48 -1.13 -4.22 -9.25
CA PHE A 48 -0.23 -3.48 -8.35
C PHE A 48 0.72 -4.42 -7.58
N GLN A 49 0.26 -5.60 -7.18
CA GLN A 49 1.13 -6.63 -6.57
C GLN A 49 2.22 -7.10 -7.54
N LYS A 50 1.90 -7.29 -8.82
CA LYS A 50 2.91 -7.59 -9.85
C LYS A 50 3.89 -6.43 -10.04
N ALA A 51 3.41 -5.18 -10.06
CA ALA A 51 4.30 -4.02 -10.11
C ALA A 51 5.27 -3.99 -8.92
N LEU A 52 4.79 -4.35 -7.73
CA LEU A 52 5.60 -4.42 -6.51
C LEU A 52 6.55 -5.64 -6.48
N SER A 53 6.24 -6.74 -7.17
CA SER A 53 7.17 -7.86 -7.28
C SER A 53 8.36 -7.52 -8.18
N GLU A 54 8.13 -6.74 -9.24
CA GLU A 54 9.20 -6.22 -10.11
C GLU A 54 9.98 -5.09 -9.42
N ASN A 55 9.28 -4.19 -8.74
CA ASN A 55 9.87 -3.07 -8.01
C ASN A 55 9.17 -2.86 -6.66
N LYS A 56 9.75 -3.46 -5.61
CA LYS A 56 9.22 -3.37 -4.24
C LYS A 56 9.22 -1.96 -3.63
N TYR A 57 9.82 -0.97 -4.31
CA TYR A 57 9.82 0.45 -3.89
C TYR A 57 8.93 1.32 -4.75
N ASN A 58 8.09 0.72 -5.60
CA ASN A 58 7.11 1.47 -6.36
C ASN A 58 6.02 1.99 -5.41
N ASN A 59 6.31 3.11 -4.75
CA ASN A 59 5.44 3.75 -3.77
C ASN A 59 4.07 4.13 -4.39
N LYS A 60 4.04 4.47 -5.68
CA LYS A 60 2.81 4.73 -6.44
C LYS A 60 1.94 3.48 -6.53
N ALA A 61 2.53 2.34 -6.92
CA ALA A 61 1.81 1.07 -6.98
C ALA A 61 1.31 0.62 -5.60
N LYS A 62 2.13 0.73 -4.55
CA LYS A 62 1.68 0.41 -3.18
C LYS A 62 0.57 1.34 -2.73
N PHE A 63 0.68 2.65 -3.00
CA PHE A 63 -0.34 3.62 -2.63
C PHE A 63 -1.68 3.30 -3.31
N GLU A 64 -1.66 3.04 -4.61
CA GLU A 64 -2.88 2.68 -5.35
C GLU A 64 -3.46 1.33 -4.92
N GLN A 65 -2.60 0.37 -4.54
CA GLN A 65 -3.03 -0.91 -3.97
C GLN A 65 -3.83 -0.69 -2.67
N VAL A 66 -3.32 0.13 -1.74
CA VAL A 66 -4.00 0.38 -0.46
C VAL A 66 -5.28 1.19 -0.63
N LEU A 67 -5.36 2.12 -1.60
CA LEU A 67 -6.63 2.79 -1.92
C LEU A 67 -7.67 1.83 -2.50
N CYS A 68 -7.25 0.84 -3.30
CA CYS A 68 -8.17 -0.18 -3.81
C CYS A 68 -8.69 -1.09 -2.68
N ALA A 69 -7.93 -1.25 -1.60
CA ALA A 69 -8.31 -2.07 -0.45
C ALA A 69 -9.64 -1.61 0.18
N ASP A 70 -9.91 -0.30 0.17
CA ASP A 70 -11.12 0.31 0.70
C ASP A 70 -12.40 -0.26 0.08
N ASN A 71 -12.35 -0.55 -1.22
CA ASN A 71 -13.47 -1.02 -2.02
C ASN A 71 -13.45 -2.54 -2.25
N TYR A 72 -12.37 -3.22 -1.86
CA TYR A 72 -12.19 -4.65 -2.09
C TYR A 72 -12.36 -5.50 -0.83
N TYR A 73 -11.67 -5.13 0.27
CA TYR A 73 -11.73 -5.90 1.51
C TYR A 73 -12.99 -5.54 2.29
N LYS A 74 -13.58 -6.53 2.96
CA LYS A 74 -14.82 -6.36 3.72
C LYS A 74 -14.57 -5.82 5.12
N THR A 75 -13.54 -6.32 5.78
CA THR A 75 -13.21 -6.04 7.18
C THR A 75 -12.37 -4.78 7.31
N ASN A 76 -12.65 -3.98 8.34
CA ASN A 76 -11.89 -2.77 8.62
C ASN A 76 -10.49 -3.10 9.14
N GLU A 77 -10.31 -4.26 9.77
CA GLU A 77 -9.03 -4.78 10.23
C GLU A 77 -8.07 -5.02 9.07
N SER A 78 -8.53 -5.68 8.00
CA SER A 78 -7.69 -5.96 6.83
C SER A 78 -7.31 -4.70 6.07
N LYS A 79 -8.21 -3.70 6.02
CA LYS A 79 -7.89 -2.39 5.46
C LYS A 79 -6.84 -1.68 6.31
N LEU A 80 -7.04 -1.65 7.63
CA LEU A 80 -6.12 -1.04 8.58
C LEU A 80 -4.71 -1.62 8.47
N GLU A 81 -4.59 -2.94 8.40
CA GLU A 81 -3.31 -3.64 8.25
C GLU A 81 -2.55 -3.19 6.99
N LEU A 82 -3.24 -3.09 5.85
CA LEU A 82 -2.64 -2.65 4.59
C LEU A 82 -2.15 -1.19 4.63
N TYR A 83 -2.91 -0.29 5.26
CA TYR A 83 -2.49 1.09 5.44
C TYR A 83 -1.31 1.22 6.41
N GLN A 84 -1.28 0.43 7.49
CA GLN A 84 -0.14 0.37 8.40
C GLN A 84 1.12 -0.16 7.72
N GLU A 85 0.97 -1.17 6.85
CA GLU A 85 2.06 -1.69 6.04
C GLU A 85 2.61 -0.62 5.09
N TYR A 86 1.75 0.12 4.36
CA TYR A 86 2.19 1.24 3.53
C TYR A 86 3.00 2.25 4.35
N LYS A 87 2.46 2.66 5.50
CA LYS A 87 3.13 3.62 6.39
C LYS A 87 4.51 3.14 6.80
N LEU A 88 4.64 1.88 7.21
CA LEU A 88 5.91 1.30 7.65
C LEU A 88 7.02 1.40 6.59
N TYR A 89 6.67 1.20 5.31
CA TYR A 89 7.65 1.16 4.22
C TYR A 89 7.86 2.50 3.50
N PHE A 90 6.87 3.39 3.51
CA PHE A 90 6.83 4.56 2.63
C PHE A 90 6.53 5.89 3.33
N GLU A 91 6.41 5.93 4.67
CA GLU A 91 6.22 7.19 5.41
C GLU A 91 7.37 8.17 5.12
N GLY A 92 7.02 9.42 4.82
CA GLY A 92 7.96 10.49 4.51
C GLY A 92 8.35 10.60 3.04
N GLU A 93 8.01 9.61 2.21
CA GLU A 93 8.28 9.66 0.75
C GLU A 93 7.37 10.67 0.04
N ASN A 94 6.14 10.84 0.52
CA ASN A 94 5.21 11.83 -0.02
C ASN A 94 4.23 12.31 1.06
N LYS A 95 4.40 13.56 1.49
CA LYS A 95 3.60 14.18 2.55
C LYS A 95 2.09 14.09 2.32
N ARG A 96 1.62 14.30 1.08
CA ARG A 96 0.19 14.20 0.75
C ARG A 96 -0.33 12.77 0.93
N ASN A 97 0.45 11.79 0.51
CA ASN A 97 0.07 10.38 0.72
C ASN A 97 0.07 10.03 2.20
N ASP A 98 1.04 10.53 2.97
CA ASP A 98 1.13 10.30 4.41
C ASP A 98 -0.09 10.87 5.14
N GLU A 99 -0.54 12.07 4.78
CA GLU A 99 -1.76 12.68 5.32
C GLU A 99 -3.00 11.80 5.05
N ILE A 100 -3.15 11.31 3.81
CA ILE A 100 -4.26 10.43 3.42
C ILE A 100 -4.21 9.11 4.20
N VAL A 101 -3.04 8.48 4.27
CA VAL A 101 -2.83 7.20 4.95
C VAL A 101 -3.08 7.34 6.45
N ASN A 102 -2.57 8.37 7.09
CA ASN A 102 -2.79 8.62 8.51
C ASN A 102 -4.27 8.89 8.81
N SER A 103 -4.97 9.65 7.96
CA SER A 103 -6.40 9.88 8.08
C SER A 103 -7.19 8.55 7.98
N ARG A 104 -6.86 7.70 7.00
CA ARG A 104 -7.47 6.38 6.83
C ARG A 104 -7.21 5.45 8.02
N ILE A 105 -5.99 5.41 8.54
CA ILE A 105 -5.64 4.61 9.72
C ILE A 105 -6.49 5.02 10.93
N SER A 106 -6.60 6.32 11.20
CA SER A 106 -7.42 6.83 12.30
C SER A 106 -8.89 6.47 12.12
N HIS A 107 -9.43 6.64 10.91
CA HIS A 107 -10.81 6.30 10.58
C HIS A 107 -11.12 4.81 10.81
N PHE A 108 -10.26 3.89 10.33
CA PHE A 108 -10.52 2.46 10.53
C PHE A 108 -10.39 2.03 11.99
N LYS A 109 -9.48 2.62 12.76
CA LYS A 109 -9.39 2.36 14.21
C LYS A 109 -10.68 2.74 14.93
N GLU A 110 -11.26 3.89 14.58
CA GLU A 110 -12.54 4.34 15.14
C GLU A 110 -13.67 3.38 14.80
N LEU A 111 -13.80 2.98 13.52
CA LEU A 111 -14.82 2.01 13.09
C LEU A 111 -14.71 0.67 13.83
N ILE A 112 -13.50 0.12 13.97
CA ILE A 112 -13.27 -1.14 14.69
C ILE A 112 -13.69 -1.01 16.16
N HIS A 113 -13.37 0.12 16.80
CA HIS A 113 -13.78 0.38 18.18
C HIS A 113 -15.31 0.43 18.34
N LEU A 114 -16.00 1.11 17.42
CA LEU A 114 -17.47 1.21 17.41
C LEU A 114 -18.15 -0.14 17.17
N GLU A 115 -17.63 -0.94 16.24
CA GLU A 115 -18.11 -2.30 15.97
C GLU A 115 -17.95 -3.23 17.18
N GLY A 116 -16.82 -3.12 17.89
CA GLY A 116 -16.57 -3.86 19.14
C GLY A 116 -17.53 -3.47 20.26
N SER A 117 -17.86 -2.18 20.36
CA SER A 117 -18.75 -1.64 21.41
C SER A 117 -20.21 -2.04 21.18
N THR A 118 -20.66 -2.06 19.91
CA THR A 118 -22.03 -2.44 19.56
C THR A 118 -22.32 -3.92 19.86
N LYS A 119 -21.31 -4.79 19.70
CA LYS A 119 -21.41 -6.23 20.03
C LYS A 119 -21.52 -6.51 21.53
N GLN A 120 -21.10 -5.58 22.39
CA GLN A 120 -21.18 -5.75 23.85
C GLN A 120 -22.53 -5.32 24.43
N VAL A 121 -23.26 -4.42 23.75
CA VAL A 121 -24.56 -3.91 24.21
C VAL A 121 -25.73 -4.84 23.85
N GLN A 122 -25.54 -5.76 22.89
CA GLN A 122 -26.56 -6.70 22.43
C GLN A 122 -26.49 -8.09 23.11
N LYS A 123 -25.69 -8.23 24.18
CA LYS A 123 -25.62 -9.44 25.02
C LYS A 123 -26.22 -9.16 26.39
#